data_AF-A0A3C0W8Z6-F1
#
_entry.id   AF-A0A3C0W8Z6-F1
#
_cell.length_a   1.000
_cell.length_b   1.000
_cell.length_c   1.000
_cell.angle_alpha   90.00
_cell.angle_beta   90.00
_cell.angle_gamma   90.00
#
_symmetry.space_group_name_H-M   'P 1'
#
loop_
_entity.id
_entity.type
_entity.pdbx_description
1 polymer ?
#
loop_
_entity_poly.entity_id
_entity_poly.type
_entity_poly.pdbx_seq_one_letter_code
_entity_poly.pdbx_strand_id
1 'polypeptide(L)'
;MSLPSAHLRLSELLRRDVASDPEITAVTADSRQVVPGALFVALPGTQADGRAFIPQALAKGAAAVLAPSDTPEGAAPVLVGSGDVHRAYAIAARAFYGAQPRTCVAVTGTNGKTSVANFCRQIWAGMGLKSASMGTLGVVGQKGDRTYALTGPGLTSPDAAEAARLLAELARKEVTHLALEASSHGIDQRRLDGVAIKAAGFTNLTQDHLDYHGTMEDYRAAKLRLFEALLPRGRTAVLNADSDAYSAFASASIMAGLGVMGVGERGRDLTLLARRATPEGQRLSIDVRGRVHDVLLPLAGAFQASNALVAAGLCIAGGEDPDRVIPALEL
;
A
#
# COMPACT_ATOMS: atom_id res chain seq x y z
N MET A 1 13.08 18.13 -12.55
CA MET A 1 13.78 17.10 -13.35
C MET A 1 12.76 16.06 -13.76
N SER A 2 12.48 15.98 -15.07
CA SER A 2 11.56 15.00 -15.66
C SER A 2 11.99 13.58 -15.26
N LEU A 3 11.02 12.67 -15.06
CA LEU A 3 11.32 11.24 -15.06
C LEU A 3 12.11 10.94 -16.36
N PRO A 4 13.19 10.14 -16.33
CA PRO A 4 13.77 9.64 -17.57
C PRO A 4 12.62 9.04 -18.37
N SER A 5 12.52 9.41 -19.65
CA SER A 5 11.48 8.92 -20.54
C SER A 5 11.67 7.42 -20.67
N ALA A 6 11.01 6.66 -19.80
CA ALA A 6 10.97 5.22 -19.92
C ALA A 6 10.13 4.95 -21.16
N HIS A 7 10.78 4.43 -22.19
CA HIS A 7 10.15 4.03 -23.43
C HIS A 7 10.12 2.51 -23.39
N LEU A 8 8.93 1.93 -23.31
CA LEU A 8 8.74 0.47 -23.28
C LEU A 8 7.84 0.06 -24.43
N ARG A 9 8.10 -1.10 -25.01
CA ARG A 9 7.17 -1.71 -25.94
C ARG A 9 5.89 -2.14 -25.20
N LEU A 10 4.74 -2.08 -25.87
CA LEU A 10 3.46 -2.51 -25.31
C LEU A 10 3.51 -3.99 -24.90
N SER A 11 4.17 -4.83 -25.70
CA SER A 11 4.39 -6.26 -25.44
C SER A 11 5.17 -6.49 -24.14
N GLU A 12 6.25 -5.73 -23.93
CA GLU A 12 7.09 -5.78 -22.73
C GLU A 12 6.32 -5.28 -21.50
N LEU A 13 5.59 -4.17 -21.65
CA LEU A 13 4.82 -3.53 -20.60
C LEU A 13 3.72 -4.46 -20.06
N LEU A 14 3.04 -5.19 -20.94
CA LEU A 14 1.94 -6.08 -20.60
C LEU A 14 2.35 -7.55 -20.45
N ARG A 15 3.61 -7.87 -20.77
CA ARG A 15 4.18 -9.23 -20.76
C ARG A 15 3.34 -10.23 -21.55
N ARG A 16 2.91 -9.83 -22.74
CA ARG A 16 2.13 -10.67 -23.65
C ARG A 16 2.30 -10.23 -25.09
N ASP A 17 2.04 -11.14 -26.01
CA ASP A 17 2.02 -10.83 -27.44
C ASP A 17 0.84 -9.90 -27.76
N VAL A 18 1.08 -8.96 -28.67
CA VAL A 18 0.12 -7.96 -29.14
C VAL A 18 0.17 -7.86 -30.65
N ALA A 19 -0.98 -7.60 -31.29
CA ALA A 19 -1.07 -7.50 -32.75
C ALA A 19 -0.27 -6.32 -33.34
N SER A 20 -0.15 -5.25 -32.55
CA SER A 20 0.70 -4.09 -32.83
C SER A 20 1.44 -3.71 -31.56
N ASP A 21 2.72 -3.40 -31.68
CA ASP A 21 3.61 -3.19 -30.54
C ASP A 21 4.18 -1.76 -30.50
N PRO A 22 3.32 -0.75 -30.26
CA PRO A 22 3.77 0.63 -30.21
C PRO A 22 4.69 0.86 -29.01
N GLU A 23 5.48 1.92 -29.10
CA GLU A 23 6.24 2.45 -27.99
C GLU A 23 5.31 3.21 -27.04
N ILE A 24 5.42 2.93 -25.74
CA ILE A 24 4.62 3.54 -24.69
C ILE A 24 5.46 4.57 -23.93
N THR A 25 4.90 5.77 -23.76
CA THR A 25 5.56 6.93 -23.13
C THR A 25 4.92 7.36 -21.81
N ALA A 26 3.74 6.83 -21.50
CA ALA A 26 3.02 7.05 -20.24
C ALA A 26 1.96 5.97 -20.03
N VAL A 27 1.52 5.77 -18.79
CA VAL A 27 0.42 4.86 -18.43
C VAL A 27 -0.57 5.64 -17.55
N THR A 28 -1.84 5.70 -17.94
CA THR A 28 -2.88 6.44 -17.20
C THR A 28 -4.29 5.89 -17.46
N ALA A 29 -5.14 5.93 -16.44
CA ALA A 29 -6.59 5.72 -16.55
C ALA A 29 -7.40 7.03 -16.67
N ASP A 30 -6.75 8.19 -16.62
CA ASP A 30 -7.40 9.50 -16.76
C ASP A 30 -7.19 10.04 -18.19
N SER A 31 -8.24 10.04 -19.00
CA SER A 31 -8.23 10.57 -20.37
C SER A 31 -7.83 12.05 -20.44
N ARG A 32 -7.97 12.79 -19.34
CA ARG A 32 -7.53 14.19 -19.25
C ARG A 32 -6.00 14.30 -19.23
N GLN A 33 -5.31 13.28 -18.73
CA GLN A 33 -3.86 13.22 -18.56
C GLN A 33 -3.13 12.45 -19.67
N VAL A 34 -3.86 11.98 -20.68
CA VAL A 34 -3.25 11.32 -21.84
C VAL A 34 -2.31 12.28 -22.58
N VAL A 35 -1.13 11.76 -22.90
CA VAL A 35 -0.10 12.39 -23.71
C VAL A 35 0.20 11.52 -24.93
N PRO A 36 0.81 12.07 -26.01
CA PRO A 36 1.21 11.27 -27.16
C PRO A 36 2.08 10.08 -26.77
N GLY A 37 1.70 8.89 -27.22
CA GLY A 37 2.38 7.63 -26.88
C GLY A 37 1.85 6.93 -25.63
N ALA A 38 0.84 7.47 -24.93
CA ALA A 38 0.36 6.85 -23.70
C ALA A 38 -0.40 5.54 -23.95
N LEU A 39 -0.28 4.59 -23.02
CA LEU A 39 -1.27 3.55 -22.79
C LEU A 39 -2.41 4.13 -21.96
N PHE A 40 -3.59 4.28 -22.58
CA PHE A 40 -4.81 4.63 -21.86
C PHE A 40 -5.49 3.37 -21.32
N VAL A 41 -5.93 3.42 -20.06
CA VAL A 41 -6.64 2.30 -19.43
C VAL A 41 -8.09 2.67 -19.18
N ALA A 42 -9.00 2.01 -19.90
CA ALA A 42 -10.43 2.15 -19.75
C ALA A 42 -10.93 1.28 -18.59
N LEU A 43 -10.92 1.81 -17.37
CA LEU A 43 -11.41 1.10 -16.19
C LEU A 43 -12.94 1.17 -16.06
N PRO A 44 -13.64 0.08 -15.71
CA PRO A 44 -15.01 0.16 -15.25
C PRO A 44 -15.03 0.87 -13.89
N GLY A 45 -15.75 1.99 -13.81
CA GLY A 45 -15.91 2.78 -12.60
C GLY A 45 -17.33 2.68 -12.01
N THR A 46 -17.50 3.19 -10.80
CA THR A 46 -18.79 3.23 -10.10
C THR A 46 -19.72 4.34 -10.62
N GLN A 47 -19.14 5.45 -11.11
CA GLN A 47 -19.90 6.59 -11.65
C GLN A 47 -19.94 6.63 -13.18
N ALA A 48 -18.86 6.19 -13.83
CA ALA A 48 -18.72 6.21 -15.27
C ALA A 48 -17.87 5.03 -15.75
N ASP A 49 -18.17 4.56 -16.96
CA ASP A 49 -17.39 3.54 -17.64
C ASP A 49 -16.24 4.18 -18.41
N GLY A 50 -15.00 3.77 -18.11
CA GLY A 50 -13.79 4.26 -18.76
C GLY A 50 -13.79 4.08 -20.28
N ARG A 51 -14.55 3.10 -20.81
CA ARG A 51 -14.68 2.85 -22.25
C ARG A 51 -15.27 4.05 -22.99
N ALA A 52 -16.12 4.83 -22.34
CA ALA A 52 -16.71 6.04 -22.92
C ALA A 52 -15.66 7.13 -23.26
N PHE A 53 -14.49 7.09 -22.64
CA PHE A 53 -13.43 8.08 -22.84
C PHE A 53 -12.34 7.64 -23.82
N ILE A 54 -12.47 6.45 -24.43
CA ILE A 54 -11.53 5.97 -25.45
C ILE A 54 -11.37 6.97 -26.61
N PRO A 55 -12.44 7.53 -27.21
CA PRO A 55 -12.28 8.49 -28.31
C PRO A 55 -11.46 9.73 -27.90
N GLN A 56 -11.66 10.22 -26.68
CA GLN A 56 -10.91 11.36 -26.15
C GLN A 56 -9.42 11.02 -25.95
N ALA A 57 -9.12 9.82 -25.45
CA ALA A 57 -7.75 9.35 -25.27
C ALA A 57 -7.02 9.22 -26.62
N LEU A 58 -7.69 8.65 -27.63
CA LEU A 58 -7.14 8.54 -28.99
C LEU A 58 -6.89 9.92 -29.61
N ALA A 59 -7.83 10.86 -29.45
CA ALA A 59 -7.66 12.23 -29.93
C ALA A 59 -6.46 12.96 -29.31
N LYS A 60 -6.03 12.56 -28.10
CA LYS A 60 -4.84 13.08 -27.42
C LYS A 60 -3.56 12.31 -27.74
N GLY A 61 -3.63 11.28 -28.58
CA GLY A 61 -2.47 10.51 -29.02
C GLY A 61 -2.15 9.30 -28.17
N ALA A 62 -3.12 8.71 -27.46
CA ALA A 62 -2.93 7.38 -26.88
C ALA A 62 -2.49 6.39 -27.97
N ALA A 63 -1.38 5.70 -27.76
CA ALA A 63 -0.84 4.73 -28.71
C ALA A 63 -1.54 3.36 -28.60
N ALA A 64 -2.09 3.05 -27.43
CA ALA A 64 -2.82 1.82 -27.16
C ALA A 64 -3.87 2.02 -26.07
N VAL A 65 -4.86 1.13 -26.04
CA VAL A 65 -5.92 1.09 -25.04
C VAL A 65 -5.97 -0.28 -24.37
N LEU A 66 -5.88 -0.32 -23.05
CA LEU A 66 -6.16 -1.49 -22.22
C LEU A 66 -7.60 -1.38 -21.66
N ALA A 67 -8.44 -2.38 -21.90
CA ALA A 67 -9.86 -2.34 -21.54
C ALA A 67 -10.40 -3.73 -21.14
N PRO A 68 -11.62 -3.82 -20.57
CA PRO A 68 -12.34 -5.08 -20.38
C PRO A 68 -12.41 -5.93 -21.66
N SER A 69 -12.38 -7.25 -21.52
CA SER A 69 -12.33 -8.19 -22.65
C SER A 69 -13.59 -8.17 -23.53
N ASP A 70 -14.71 -7.67 -23.00
CA ASP A 70 -15.97 -7.45 -23.70
C ASP A 70 -16.01 -6.11 -24.46
N THR A 71 -14.93 -5.35 -24.49
CA THR A 71 -14.85 -4.10 -25.26
C THR A 71 -14.88 -4.42 -26.76
N PRO A 72 -15.77 -3.78 -27.56
CA PRO A 72 -15.91 -4.09 -28.98
C PRO A 72 -14.62 -3.99 -29.78
N GLU A 73 -14.36 -4.97 -30.64
CA GLU A 73 -13.30 -4.91 -31.65
C GLU A 73 -13.52 -3.67 -32.54
N GLY A 74 -12.50 -2.80 -32.63
CA GLY A 74 -12.59 -1.52 -33.35
C GLY A 74 -12.80 -0.29 -32.47
N ALA A 75 -12.99 -0.42 -31.15
CA ALA A 75 -13.06 0.73 -30.24
C ALA A 75 -11.76 1.57 -30.23
N ALA A 76 -10.63 0.94 -30.54
CA ALA A 76 -9.33 1.60 -30.72
C ALA A 76 -8.49 0.84 -31.76
N PRO A 77 -7.55 1.51 -32.48
CA PRO A 77 -6.65 0.85 -33.43
C PRO A 77 -5.77 -0.22 -32.79
N VAL A 78 -5.29 0.03 -31.57
CA VAL A 78 -4.55 -0.95 -30.75
C VAL A 78 -5.31 -1.14 -29.44
N LEU A 79 -6.13 -2.18 -29.42
CA LEU A 79 -6.95 -2.56 -28.27
C LEU A 79 -6.43 -3.85 -27.63
N VAL A 80 -6.35 -3.82 -26.31
CA VAL A 80 -5.81 -4.88 -25.47
C VAL A 80 -6.89 -5.24 -24.44
N GLY A 81 -7.58 -6.36 -24.65
CA GLY A 81 -8.59 -6.87 -23.72
C GLY A 81 -7.98 -7.53 -22.49
N SER A 82 -8.57 -7.32 -21.31
CA SER A 82 -8.20 -7.96 -20.04
C SER A 82 -9.44 -8.45 -19.26
N GLY A 83 -9.34 -9.61 -18.62
CA GLY A 83 -10.39 -10.12 -17.72
C GLY A 83 -10.37 -9.44 -16.34
N ASP A 84 -9.22 -8.92 -15.92
CA ASP A 84 -9.05 -8.08 -14.73
C ASP A 84 -8.25 -6.84 -15.14
N VAL A 85 -8.96 -5.84 -15.66
CA VAL A 85 -8.35 -4.63 -16.21
C VAL A 85 -7.68 -3.79 -15.12
N HIS A 86 -8.25 -3.76 -13.90
CA HIS A 86 -7.68 -3.06 -12.75
C HIS A 86 -6.33 -3.65 -12.33
N ARG A 87 -6.22 -4.98 -12.30
CA ARG A 87 -4.93 -5.65 -12.04
C ARG A 87 -3.94 -5.44 -13.17
N ALA A 88 -4.36 -5.60 -14.42
CA ALA A 88 -3.49 -5.39 -15.58
C ALA A 88 -2.92 -3.96 -15.59
N TYR A 89 -3.73 -2.97 -15.23
CA TYR A 89 -3.31 -1.59 -15.07
C TYR A 89 -2.22 -1.42 -14.02
N ALA A 90 -2.41 -1.96 -12.82
CA ALA A 90 -1.43 -1.84 -11.74
C ALA A 90 -0.08 -2.49 -12.10
N ILE A 91 -0.10 -3.62 -12.80
CA ILE A 91 1.11 -4.30 -13.29
C ILE A 91 1.78 -3.50 -14.40
N ALA A 92 1.01 -2.96 -15.36
CA ALA A 92 1.55 -2.09 -16.42
C ALA A 92 2.20 -0.84 -15.82
N ALA A 93 1.51 -0.17 -14.90
CA ALA A 93 2.06 0.99 -14.18
C ALA A 93 3.37 0.65 -13.44
N ARG A 94 3.41 -0.49 -12.74
CA ARG A 94 4.64 -0.97 -12.09
C ARG A 94 5.77 -1.20 -13.09
N ALA A 95 5.49 -1.87 -14.20
CA ALA A 95 6.50 -2.13 -15.23
C ALA A 95 7.03 -0.84 -15.86
N PHE A 96 6.16 0.15 -16.10
CA PHE A 96 6.51 1.44 -16.68
C PHE A 96 7.35 2.33 -15.75
N TYR A 97 6.88 2.57 -14.52
CA TYR A 97 7.57 3.48 -13.58
C TYR A 97 8.71 2.80 -12.81
N GLY A 98 8.69 1.47 -12.72
CA GLY A 98 9.84 0.60 -12.40
C GLY A 98 10.35 0.65 -10.96
N ALA A 99 10.86 1.78 -10.50
CA ALA A 99 11.58 1.88 -9.22
C ALA A 99 10.64 1.90 -8.01
N GLN A 100 11.06 1.28 -6.91
CA GLN A 100 10.37 1.28 -5.61
C GLN A 100 11.38 1.36 -4.46
N PRO A 101 11.00 1.90 -3.30
CA PRO A 101 11.77 1.73 -2.07
C PRO A 101 12.06 0.26 -1.79
N ARG A 102 13.23 -0.04 -1.22
CA ARG A 102 13.68 -1.42 -0.93
C ARG A 102 12.74 -2.16 0.01
N THR A 103 12.11 -1.45 0.95
CA THR A 103 11.19 -2.01 1.93
C THR A 103 9.87 -1.25 1.86
N CYS A 104 8.82 -1.90 1.37
CA CYS A 104 7.45 -1.39 1.40
C CYS A 104 6.62 -2.27 2.34
N VAL A 105 5.99 -1.67 3.34
CA VAL A 105 5.01 -2.34 4.20
C VAL A 105 3.64 -1.70 4.02
N ALA A 106 2.58 -2.48 4.12
CA ALA A 106 1.21 -1.99 3.97
C ALA A 106 0.41 -2.20 5.25
N VAL A 107 -0.49 -1.28 5.60
CA VAL A 107 -1.38 -1.45 6.76
C VAL A 107 -2.83 -1.26 6.35
N THR A 108 -3.68 -2.21 6.74
CA THR A 108 -5.13 -2.12 6.62
C THR A 108 -5.83 -2.19 7.97
N GLY A 109 -7.12 -1.89 7.94
CA GLY A 109 -8.03 -1.84 9.08
C GLY A 109 -9.06 -0.73 8.94
N THR A 110 -10.02 -0.67 9.85
CA THR A 110 -10.97 0.45 9.90
C THR A 110 -10.26 1.69 10.42
N ASN A 111 -9.68 1.61 11.62
CA ASN A 111 -9.00 2.75 12.27
C ASN A 111 -7.49 2.52 12.43
N GLY A 112 -6.72 3.61 12.52
CA GLY A 112 -5.29 3.56 12.88
C GLY A 112 -4.29 3.40 11.73
N LYS A 113 -4.75 3.22 10.47
CA LYS A 113 -3.87 3.10 9.28
C LYS A 113 -2.89 4.26 9.16
N THR A 114 -3.39 5.51 9.23
CA THR A 114 -2.56 6.73 9.18
C THR A 114 -1.57 6.80 10.33
N SER A 115 -1.98 6.43 11.55
CA SER A 115 -1.09 6.39 12.72
C SER A 115 0.03 5.38 12.50
N VAL A 116 -0.30 4.13 12.15
CA VAL A 116 0.68 3.06 11.90
C VAL A 116 1.65 3.43 10.79
N ALA A 117 1.17 3.96 9.66
CA ALA A 117 2.03 4.36 8.54
C ALA A 117 3.01 5.48 8.92
N ASN A 118 2.55 6.46 9.72
CA ASN A 118 3.42 7.52 10.21
C ASN A 118 4.41 7.03 11.27
N PHE A 119 3.99 6.15 12.18
CA PHE A 119 4.88 5.57 13.19
C PHE A 119 5.97 4.72 12.52
N CYS A 120 5.65 3.90 11.51
CA CYS A 120 6.67 3.20 10.74
C CYS A 120 7.71 4.16 10.15
N ARG A 121 7.25 5.27 9.53
CA ARG A 121 8.14 6.32 8.99
C ARG A 121 9.05 6.89 10.07
N GLN A 122 8.50 7.26 11.23
CA GLN A 122 9.22 7.86 12.35
C GLN A 122 10.23 6.87 12.97
N ILE A 123 9.82 5.63 13.23
CA ILE A 123 10.69 4.55 13.73
C ILE A 123 11.90 4.37 12.82
N TRP A 124 11.69 4.22 11.51
CA TRP A 124 12.79 4.08 10.55
C TRP A 124 13.69 5.32 10.52
N ALA A 125 13.12 6.53 10.56
CA ALA A 125 13.89 7.76 10.58
C ALA A 125 14.74 7.89 11.86
N GLY A 126 14.17 7.50 13.00
CA GLY A 126 14.86 7.39 14.29
C GLY A 126 16.03 6.42 14.29
N MET A 127 15.93 5.35 13.51
CA MET A 127 17.02 4.42 13.25
C MET A 127 18.02 4.89 12.18
N GLY A 128 17.89 6.14 11.71
CA GLY A 128 18.78 6.75 10.72
C GLY A 128 18.48 6.36 9.26
N LEU A 129 17.33 5.72 9.00
CA LEU A 129 16.95 5.28 7.66
C LEU A 129 16.12 6.36 6.94
N LYS A 130 16.30 6.47 5.61
CA LYS A 130 15.43 7.34 4.78
C LYS A 130 14.09 6.66 4.57
N SER A 131 13.03 7.25 5.08
CA SER A 131 11.69 6.64 5.13
C SER A 131 10.61 7.55 4.54
N ALA A 132 9.44 6.97 4.26
CA ALA A 132 8.25 7.73 3.88
C ALA A 132 6.97 7.06 4.40
N SER A 133 5.91 7.85 4.49
CA SER A 133 4.53 7.36 4.63
C SER A 133 3.71 7.80 3.43
N MET A 134 2.77 6.96 2.99
CA MET A 134 1.83 7.22 1.90
C MET A 134 0.42 6.89 2.37
N GLY A 135 -0.48 7.88 2.34
CA GLY A 135 -1.83 7.66 2.82
C GLY A 135 -2.73 8.90 2.78
N THR A 136 -3.65 8.98 3.73
CA THR A 136 -4.67 10.04 3.82
C THR A 136 -4.08 11.45 3.84
N LEU A 137 -2.90 11.62 4.45
CA LEU A 137 -2.19 12.90 4.55
C LEU A 137 -1.29 13.19 3.33
N GLY A 138 -1.38 12.38 2.27
CA GLY A 138 -0.49 12.44 1.12
C GLY A 138 0.77 11.57 1.31
N VAL A 139 1.80 11.89 0.54
CA VAL A 139 3.11 11.23 0.61
C VAL A 139 4.09 12.15 1.32
N VAL A 140 4.61 11.69 2.45
CA VAL A 140 5.55 12.45 3.27
C VAL A 140 6.83 11.65 3.44
N GLY A 141 7.93 12.17 2.90
CA GLY A 141 9.27 11.64 3.11
C GLY A 141 9.93 12.21 4.37
N GLN A 142 10.87 11.45 4.94
CA GLN A 142 11.62 11.83 6.13
C GLN A 142 13.08 11.39 6.02
N LYS A 143 14.00 12.29 6.39
CA LYS A 143 15.44 12.03 6.48
C LYS A 143 15.96 12.67 7.77
N GLY A 144 16.27 11.85 8.77
CA GLY A 144 16.50 12.33 10.14
C GLY A 144 15.27 13.10 10.65
N ASP A 145 15.49 14.29 11.20
CA ASP A 145 14.43 15.13 11.78
C ASP A 145 13.67 15.98 10.75
N ARG A 146 14.05 15.91 9.47
CA ARG A 146 13.45 16.73 8.41
C ARG A 146 12.43 15.93 7.62
N THR A 147 11.20 16.44 7.58
CA THR A 147 10.12 15.93 6.74
C THR A 147 9.92 16.80 5.50
N TYR A 148 9.40 16.20 4.43
CA TYR A 148 9.00 16.91 3.21
C TYR A 148 7.80 16.21 2.57
N ALA A 149 6.81 17.00 2.13
CA ALA A 149 5.65 16.49 1.42
C ALA A 149 5.95 16.40 -0.09
N LEU A 150 5.65 15.26 -0.72
CA LEU A 150 5.63 15.12 -2.18
C LEU A 150 4.25 15.48 -2.73
N THR A 151 3.19 15.21 -1.97
CA THR A 151 1.80 15.50 -2.33
C THR A 151 1.05 16.05 -1.12
N GLY A 152 -0.05 16.75 -1.37
CA GLY A 152 -1.04 17.06 -0.32
C GLY A 152 -1.97 15.88 -0.03
N PRO A 153 -2.97 16.07 0.86
CA PRO A 153 -4.02 15.11 1.13
C PRO A 153 -4.79 14.72 -0.14
N GLY A 154 -5.25 13.47 -0.20
CA GLY A 154 -5.95 12.91 -1.35
C GLY A 154 -6.55 11.55 -1.03
N LEU A 155 -6.65 10.68 -2.02
CA LEU A 155 -7.07 9.29 -1.78
C LEU A 155 -6.14 8.60 -0.79
N THR A 156 -6.70 7.92 0.22
CA THR A 156 -5.93 7.13 1.19
C THR A 156 -5.03 6.09 0.51
N SER A 157 -5.48 5.53 -0.61
CA SER A 157 -4.63 4.73 -1.50
C SER A 157 -4.71 5.35 -2.90
N PRO A 158 -3.61 5.96 -3.40
CA PRO A 158 -3.58 6.57 -4.73
C PRO A 158 -3.98 5.59 -5.82
N ASP A 159 -4.40 6.11 -6.97
CA ASP A 159 -4.58 5.32 -8.18
C ASP A 159 -3.30 4.53 -8.57
N ALA A 160 -3.43 3.42 -9.30
CA ALA A 160 -2.31 2.51 -9.54
C ALA A 160 -1.12 3.13 -10.30
N ALA A 161 -1.38 3.97 -11.33
CA ALA A 161 -0.30 4.68 -12.02
C ALA A 161 0.34 5.73 -11.13
N GLU A 162 -0.47 6.47 -10.38
CA GLU A 162 0.03 7.50 -9.47
C GLU A 162 0.85 6.87 -8.33
N ALA A 163 0.40 5.75 -7.76
CA ALA A 163 1.15 4.99 -6.77
C ALA A 163 2.51 4.55 -7.32
N ALA A 164 2.55 3.97 -8.52
CA ALA A 164 3.79 3.55 -9.17
C ALA A 164 4.74 4.74 -9.45
N ARG A 165 4.21 5.88 -9.91
CA ARG A 165 4.98 7.11 -10.13
C ARG A 165 5.57 7.67 -8.83
N LEU A 166 4.76 7.72 -7.76
CA LEU A 166 5.19 8.19 -6.43
C LEU A 166 6.26 7.28 -5.82
N LEU A 167 6.11 5.97 -5.96
CA LEU A 167 7.12 5.00 -5.55
C LEU A 167 8.46 5.20 -6.26
N ALA A 168 8.42 5.43 -7.58
CA ALA A 168 9.62 5.71 -8.36
C ALA A 168 10.25 7.05 -7.97
N GLU A 169 9.44 8.07 -7.65
CA GLU A 169 9.92 9.34 -7.13
C GLU A 169 10.60 9.20 -5.76
N LEU A 170 10.00 8.44 -4.84
CA LEU A 170 10.59 8.14 -3.54
C LEU A 170 11.93 7.41 -3.69
N ALA A 171 11.99 6.40 -4.56
CA ALA A 171 13.23 5.67 -4.84
C ALA A 171 14.33 6.59 -5.41
N ARG A 172 13.99 7.51 -6.33
CA ARG A 172 14.93 8.53 -6.86
C ARG A 172 15.42 9.50 -5.79
N LYS A 173 14.59 9.78 -4.78
CA LYS A 173 14.97 10.56 -3.59
C LYS A 173 15.70 9.71 -2.54
N GLU A 174 16.11 8.50 -2.91
CA GLU A 174 16.86 7.54 -2.08
C GLU A 174 16.08 7.09 -0.83
N VAL A 175 14.75 7.19 -0.84
CA VAL A 175 13.92 6.62 0.22
C VAL A 175 14.02 5.10 0.14
N THR A 176 14.38 4.49 1.27
CA THR A 176 14.64 3.05 1.37
C THR A 176 13.47 2.29 2.00
N HIS A 177 12.68 2.97 2.83
CA HIS A 177 11.56 2.39 3.58
C HIS A 177 10.28 3.18 3.34
N LEU A 178 9.16 2.49 3.09
CA LEU A 178 7.86 3.09 2.89
C LEU A 178 6.81 2.30 3.66
N ALA A 179 5.96 3.01 4.40
CA ALA A 179 4.71 2.46 4.90
C ALA A 179 3.53 3.08 4.16
N LEU A 180 2.66 2.24 3.61
CA LEU A 180 1.50 2.68 2.84
C LEU A 180 0.18 2.24 3.49
N GLU A 181 -0.80 3.14 3.48
CA GLU A 181 -2.16 2.83 3.87
C GLU A 181 -2.88 2.02 2.78
N ALA A 182 -3.33 0.82 3.14
CA ALA A 182 -4.10 -0.06 2.28
C ALA A 182 -5.58 0.03 2.66
N SER A 183 -6.27 1.04 2.11
CA SER A 183 -7.73 1.17 2.26
C SER A 183 -8.46 -0.01 1.61
N SER A 184 -9.65 -0.36 2.11
CA SER A 184 -10.46 -1.43 1.50
C SER A 184 -10.76 -1.15 0.02
N HIS A 185 -11.11 0.10 -0.29
CA HIS A 185 -11.30 0.57 -1.66
C HIS A 185 -10.04 0.39 -2.52
N GLY A 186 -8.86 0.76 -2.00
CA GLY A 186 -7.60 0.62 -2.72
C GLY A 186 -7.22 -0.83 -2.98
N ILE A 187 -7.48 -1.72 -2.02
CA ILE A 187 -7.22 -3.16 -2.17
C ILE A 187 -8.21 -3.78 -3.16
N ASP A 188 -9.49 -3.47 -3.03
CA ASP A 188 -10.56 -3.98 -3.91
C ASP A 188 -10.34 -3.57 -5.37
N GLN A 189 -10.02 -2.29 -5.59
CA GLN A 189 -9.72 -1.72 -6.92
C GLN A 189 -8.30 -2.00 -7.42
N ARG A 190 -7.59 -2.96 -6.82
CA ARG A 190 -6.26 -3.42 -7.26
C ARG A 190 -5.17 -2.34 -7.30
N ARG A 191 -5.36 -1.18 -6.64
CA ARG A 191 -4.45 -0.03 -6.71
C ARG A 191 -3.05 -0.34 -6.15
N LEU A 192 -2.96 -1.32 -5.27
CA LEU A 192 -1.72 -1.77 -4.63
C LEU A 192 -1.07 -2.98 -5.33
N ASP A 193 -1.68 -3.57 -6.37
CA ASP A 193 -1.20 -4.83 -6.97
C ASP A 193 0.19 -4.69 -7.63
N GLY A 194 0.62 -3.47 -7.96
CA GLY A 194 1.96 -3.16 -8.46
C GLY A 194 3.03 -2.98 -7.37
N VAL A 195 2.67 -3.00 -6.09
CA VAL A 195 3.58 -2.72 -4.96
C VAL A 195 4.27 -3.99 -4.49
N ALA A 196 5.61 -3.97 -4.37
CA ALA A 196 6.38 -5.08 -3.82
C ALA A 196 6.36 -5.04 -2.28
N ILE A 197 5.32 -5.61 -1.68
CA ILE A 197 5.09 -5.60 -0.23
C ILE A 197 5.99 -6.63 0.48
N LYS A 198 6.71 -6.21 1.52
CA LYS A 198 7.54 -7.07 2.38
C LYS A 198 6.82 -7.57 3.63
N ALA A 199 5.89 -6.78 4.17
CA ALA A 199 5.08 -7.12 5.32
C ALA A 199 3.73 -6.39 5.24
N ALA A 200 2.68 -6.99 5.80
CA ALA A 200 1.36 -6.37 5.86
C ALA A 200 0.81 -6.36 7.29
N GLY A 201 0.19 -5.26 7.70
CA GLY A 201 -0.34 -5.05 9.03
C GLY A 201 -1.87 -4.98 9.05
N PHE A 202 -2.48 -5.51 10.10
CA PHE A 202 -3.92 -5.37 10.38
C PHE A 202 -4.14 -4.75 11.77
N THR A 203 -4.90 -3.66 11.84
CA THR A 203 -5.19 -2.96 13.09
C THR A 203 -6.50 -3.43 13.75
N ASN A 204 -7.63 -3.26 13.07
CA ASN A 204 -8.96 -3.62 13.58
C ASN A 204 -9.99 -3.63 12.43
N LEU A 205 -11.16 -4.19 12.71
CA LEU A 205 -12.31 -4.17 11.81
C LEU A 205 -13.57 -3.84 12.60
N THR A 206 -14.13 -2.66 12.34
CA THR A 206 -15.42 -2.18 12.85
C THR A 206 -16.27 -1.67 11.70
N GLN A 207 -17.57 -1.51 11.90
CA GLN A 207 -18.51 -1.07 10.86
C GLN A 207 -18.13 0.29 10.27
N ASP A 208 -17.91 0.31 8.95
CA ASP A 208 -17.56 1.48 8.14
C ASP A 208 -17.73 1.13 6.65
N HIS A 209 -17.81 2.12 5.76
CA HIS A 209 -17.79 1.95 4.29
C HIS A 209 -18.82 0.97 3.68
N LEU A 210 -19.97 0.75 4.34
CA LEU A 210 -21.02 -0.14 3.82
C LEU A 210 -21.79 0.45 2.63
N ASP A 211 -21.70 1.75 2.41
CA ASP A 211 -22.18 2.44 1.21
C ASP A 211 -21.46 1.95 -0.06
N TYR A 212 -20.19 1.56 0.06
CA TYR A 212 -19.42 0.95 -1.03
C TYR A 212 -19.49 -0.57 -1.02
N HIS A 213 -19.23 -1.20 0.14
CA HIS A 213 -19.07 -2.66 0.22
C HIS A 213 -20.40 -3.40 0.35
N GLY A 214 -21.50 -2.73 0.70
CA GLY A 214 -22.81 -3.34 0.93
C GLY A 214 -22.89 -4.09 2.27
N THR A 215 -22.00 -5.05 2.50
CA THR A 215 -21.99 -5.88 3.71
C THR A 215 -20.67 -5.83 4.48
N MET A 216 -20.72 -6.17 5.78
CA MET A 216 -19.50 -6.34 6.59
C MET A 216 -18.64 -7.50 6.11
N GLU A 217 -19.25 -8.50 5.46
CA GLU A 217 -18.53 -9.64 4.88
C GLU A 217 -17.69 -9.21 3.69
N ASP A 218 -18.28 -8.46 2.76
CA ASP A 218 -17.57 -7.90 1.60
C ASP A 218 -16.47 -6.93 2.03
N TYR A 219 -16.76 -6.08 3.02
CA TYR A 219 -15.76 -5.16 3.57
C TYR A 219 -14.57 -5.89 4.21
N ARG A 220 -14.83 -7.00 4.91
CA ARG A 220 -13.79 -7.87 5.46
C ARG A 220 -13.00 -8.56 4.34
N ALA A 221 -13.68 -9.13 3.36
CA ALA A 221 -13.06 -9.82 2.22
C ALA A 221 -12.13 -8.89 1.44
N ALA A 222 -12.54 -7.64 1.21
CA ALA A 222 -11.71 -6.62 0.59
C ALA A 222 -10.39 -6.38 1.35
N LYS A 223 -10.40 -6.40 2.69
CA LYS A 223 -9.17 -6.27 3.49
C LYS A 223 -8.36 -7.56 3.54
N LEU A 224 -9.00 -8.73 3.62
CA LEU A 224 -8.34 -10.04 3.62
C LEU A 224 -7.51 -10.27 2.37
N ARG A 225 -7.95 -9.74 1.22
CA ARG A 225 -7.19 -9.76 -0.03
C ARG A 225 -5.75 -9.24 0.09
N LEU A 226 -5.48 -8.29 1.01
CA LEU A 226 -4.11 -7.83 1.28
C LEU A 226 -3.19 -8.99 1.70
N PHE A 227 -3.72 -9.95 2.46
CA PHE A 227 -3.01 -11.10 3.01
C PHE A 227 -3.13 -12.33 2.09
N GLU A 228 -4.27 -12.51 1.43
CA GLU A 228 -4.52 -13.69 0.59
C GLU A 228 -3.86 -13.61 -0.80
N ALA A 229 -3.77 -12.39 -1.37
CA ALA A 229 -3.36 -12.21 -2.76
C ALA A 229 -2.18 -11.25 -2.95
N LEU A 230 -2.03 -10.23 -2.11
CA LEU A 230 -1.03 -9.17 -2.33
C LEU A 230 0.29 -9.46 -1.63
N LEU A 231 0.23 -9.85 -0.35
CA LEU A 231 1.43 -10.17 0.40
C LEU A 231 2.03 -11.50 -0.11
N PRO A 232 3.27 -11.53 -0.63
CA PRO A 232 3.85 -12.75 -1.17
C PRO A 232 3.99 -13.87 -0.11
N ARG A 233 3.86 -15.13 -0.54
CA ARG A 233 4.10 -16.32 0.31
C ARG A 233 5.46 -16.22 1.01
N GLY A 234 5.52 -16.67 2.26
CA GLY A 234 6.72 -16.61 3.10
C GLY A 234 7.03 -15.22 3.69
N ARG A 235 6.22 -14.19 3.41
CA ARG A 235 6.27 -12.91 4.13
C ARG A 235 5.41 -12.96 5.39
N THR A 236 5.50 -11.91 6.20
CA THR A 236 4.88 -11.85 7.52
C THR A 236 3.68 -10.91 7.56
N ALA A 237 2.57 -11.43 8.09
CA ALA A 237 1.40 -10.68 8.49
C ALA A 237 1.51 -10.27 9.97
N VAL A 238 1.47 -8.97 10.24
CA VAL A 238 1.51 -8.38 11.58
C VAL A 238 0.09 -8.06 12.01
N LEU A 239 -0.46 -8.83 12.95
CA LEU A 239 -1.88 -8.81 13.26
C LEU A 239 -2.10 -8.37 14.69
N ASN A 240 -2.92 -7.34 14.89
CA ASN A 240 -3.38 -6.96 16.22
C ASN A 240 -4.25 -8.08 16.83
N ALA A 241 -3.69 -8.79 17.80
CA ALA A 241 -4.32 -9.89 18.53
C ALA A 241 -5.47 -9.42 19.43
N ASP A 242 -5.56 -8.12 19.71
CA ASP A 242 -6.64 -7.55 20.52
C ASP A 242 -7.92 -7.28 19.70
N SER A 243 -7.86 -7.41 18.37
CA SER A 243 -9.04 -7.29 17.51
C SER A 243 -9.89 -8.58 17.51
N ASP A 244 -11.21 -8.43 17.58
CA ASP A 244 -12.15 -9.57 17.43
C ASP A 244 -12.04 -10.28 16.07
N ALA A 245 -11.59 -9.56 15.04
CA ALA A 245 -11.36 -10.13 13.72
C ALA A 245 -10.02 -10.87 13.58
N TYR A 246 -9.16 -10.87 14.60
CA TYR A 246 -7.82 -11.47 14.55
C TYR A 246 -7.82 -12.88 13.98
N SER A 247 -8.72 -13.75 14.48
CA SER A 247 -8.77 -15.16 14.07
C SER A 247 -9.03 -15.33 12.57
N ALA A 248 -9.86 -14.47 11.97
CA ALA A 248 -10.13 -14.50 10.53
C ALA A 248 -8.89 -14.12 9.72
N PHE A 249 -8.21 -13.03 10.10
CA PHE A 249 -6.99 -12.57 9.43
C PHE A 249 -5.82 -13.53 9.62
N ALA A 250 -5.68 -14.13 10.82
CA ALA A 250 -4.65 -15.12 11.10
C ALA A 250 -4.87 -16.40 10.27
N SER A 251 -6.11 -16.90 10.21
CA SER A 251 -6.45 -18.08 9.43
C SER A 251 -6.19 -17.88 7.94
N ALA A 252 -6.64 -16.75 7.37
CA ALA A 252 -6.39 -16.40 5.98
C ALA A 252 -4.88 -16.28 5.68
N SER A 253 -4.12 -15.66 6.59
CA SER A 253 -2.67 -15.50 6.44
C SER A 253 -1.95 -16.84 6.43
N ILE A 254 -2.31 -17.76 7.34
CA ILE A 254 -1.72 -19.10 7.41
C ILE A 254 -2.05 -19.90 6.14
N MET A 255 -3.30 -19.87 5.68
CA MET A 255 -3.72 -20.55 4.44
C MET A 255 -2.99 -20.00 3.20
N ALA A 256 -2.71 -18.71 3.18
CA ALA A 256 -1.91 -18.06 2.13
C ALA A 256 -0.41 -18.41 2.22
N GLY A 257 0.05 -19.10 3.27
CA GLY A 257 1.46 -19.45 3.47
C GLY A 257 2.31 -18.31 3.99
N LEU A 258 1.71 -17.42 4.79
CA LEU A 258 2.38 -16.30 5.45
C LEU A 258 2.82 -16.69 6.87
N GLY A 259 3.89 -16.07 7.36
CA GLY A 259 4.17 -16.03 8.79
C GLY A 259 3.17 -15.12 9.49
N VAL A 260 2.71 -15.48 10.69
CA VAL A 260 1.85 -14.62 11.51
C VAL A 260 2.65 -14.12 12.70
N MET A 261 2.66 -12.80 12.88
CA MET A 261 3.20 -12.10 14.04
C MET A 261 2.03 -11.47 14.79
N GLY A 262 1.66 -12.05 15.93
CA GLY A 262 0.60 -11.53 16.79
C GLY A 262 1.12 -10.46 17.75
N VAL A 263 0.57 -9.24 17.66
CA VAL A 263 0.96 -8.09 18.49
C VAL A 263 -0.20 -7.61 19.36
N GLY A 264 0.09 -6.99 20.51
CA GLY A 264 -0.93 -6.46 21.43
C GLY A 264 -0.88 -7.09 22.81
N GLU A 265 -1.88 -6.85 23.65
CA GLU A 265 -1.99 -7.44 24.99
C GLU A 265 -2.19 -8.97 24.90
N ARG A 266 -2.97 -9.42 23.91
CA ARG A 266 -3.14 -10.85 23.56
C ARG A 266 -2.10 -11.37 22.55
N GLY A 267 -1.10 -10.55 22.22
CA GLY A 267 -0.01 -10.91 21.32
C GLY A 267 0.90 -12.00 21.90
N ARG A 268 1.65 -12.67 21.03
CA ARG A 268 2.65 -13.68 21.44
C ARG A 268 4.06 -13.39 20.94
N ASP A 269 4.18 -12.62 19.86
CA ASP A 269 5.48 -12.27 19.27
C ASP A 269 5.98 -10.91 19.77
N LEU A 270 5.05 -9.98 19.99
CA LEU A 270 5.28 -8.63 20.49
C LEU A 270 4.14 -8.27 21.45
N THR A 271 4.36 -8.55 22.73
CA THR A 271 3.31 -8.55 23.75
C THR A 271 3.39 -7.33 24.64
N LEU A 272 2.28 -6.61 24.80
CA LEU A 272 2.19 -5.52 25.78
C LEU A 272 1.91 -6.11 27.16
N LEU A 273 2.93 -6.18 28.03
CA LEU A 273 2.82 -6.71 29.38
C LEU A 273 2.16 -5.73 30.34
N ALA A 274 2.50 -4.44 30.21
CA ALA A 274 1.97 -3.39 31.07
C ALA A 274 1.92 -2.06 30.34
N ARG A 275 0.91 -1.25 30.67
CA ARG A 275 0.75 0.14 30.22
C ARG A 275 0.42 1.02 31.41
N ARG A 276 1.19 2.08 31.62
CA ARG A 276 0.92 3.10 32.64
C ARG A 276 0.90 4.48 32.01
N ALA A 277 -0.19 5.21 32.15
CA ALA A 277 -0.26 6.62 31.75
C ALA A 277 0.66 7.49 32.60
N THR A 278 1.33 8.44 31.97
CA THR A 278 2.16 9.48 32.61
C THR A 278 1.84 10.84 31.99
N PRO A 279 2.27 11.97 32.61
CA PRO A 279 2.06 13.30 32.02
C PRO A 279 2.69 13.46 30.62
N GLU A 280 3.79 12.74 30.35
CA GLU A 280 4.53 12.78 29.08
C GLU A 280 3.96 11.82 28.02
N GLY A 281 3.00 10.97 28.37
CA GLY A 281 2.46 9.93 27.49
C GLY A 281 2.11 8.66 28.25
N GLN A 282 2.77 7.55 27.90
CA GLN A 282 2.53 6.25 28.55
C GLN A 282 3.79 5.40 28.54
N ARG A 283 4.12 4.84 29.70
CA ARG A 283 5.17 3.82 29.82
C ARG A 283 4.60 2.46 29.43
N LEU A 284 5.26 1.81 28.49
CA LEU A 284 4.92 0.49 27.99
C LEU A 284 6.01 -0.49 28.40
N SER A 285 5.62 -1.64 28.94
CA SER A 285 6.50 -2.80 29.10
C SER A 285 6.16 -3.80 28.02
N ILE A 286 7.09 -4.04 27.10
CA ILE A 286 6.88 -4.80 25.86
C ILE A 286 7.81 -6.01 25.88
N ASP A 287 7.24 -7.20 25.80
CA ASP A 287 7.99 -8.43 25.58
C ASP A 287 8.14 -8.70 24.08
N VAL A 288 9.37 -8.83 23.61
CA VAL A 288 9.70 -9.32 22.29
C VAL A 288 10.45 -10.64 22.42
N ARG A 289 9.73 -11.75 22.22
CA ARG A 289 10.28 -13.13 22.23
C ARG A 289 11.11 -13.47 23.48
N GLY A 290 10.64 -13.06 24.65
CA GLY A 290 11.24 -13.32 25.95
C GLY A 290 12.18 -12.20 26.45
N ARG A 291 12.37 -11.12 25.67
CA ARG A 291 13.12 -9.95 26.09
C ARG A 291 12.16 -8.80 26.37
N VAL A 292 12.19 -8.31 27.60
CA VAL A 292 11.34 -7.19 28.03
C VAL A 292 12.05 -5.86 27.80
N HIS A 293 11.33 -4.92 27.19
CA HIS A 293 11.74 -3.54 26.95
C HIS A 293 10.74 -2.60 27.65
N ASP A 294 11.25 -1.64 28.40
CA ASP A 294 10.44 -0.55 28.95
C ASP A 294 10.69 0.71 28.14
N VAL A 295 9.64 1.27 27.55
CA VAL A 295 9.72 2.47 26.71
C VAL A 295 8.66 3.51 27.09
N LEU A 296 8.99 4.79 26.96
CA LEU A 296 8.04 5.88 27.04
C LEU A 296 7.47 6.19 25.65
N LEU A 297 6.21 5.83 25.39
CA LEU A 297 5.49 6.27 24.19
C LEU A 297 4.91 7.68 24.44
N PRO A 298 5.36 8.74 23.74
CA PRO A 298 4.94 10.12 23.98
C PRO A 298 3.56 10.45 23.36
N LEU A 299 2.60 9.54 23.50
CA LEU A 299 1.25 9.65 22.92
C LEU A 299 0.20 9.22 23.94
N ALA A 300 -0.92 9.94 24.02
CA ALA A 300 -2.03 9.56 24.88
C ALA A 300 -2.97 8.53 24.21
N GLY A 301 -3.66 7.72 25.03
CA GLY A 301 -4.68 6.77 24.61
C GLY A 301 -4.18 5.34 24.33
N ALA A 302 -4.87 4.33 24.86
CA ALA A 302 -4.52 2.91 24.72
C ALA A 302 -4.44 2.45 23.25
N PHE A 303 -5.28 3.02 22.38
CA PHE A 303 -5.28 2.71 20.95
C PHE A 303 -3.97 3.14 20.26
N GLN A 304 -3.26 4.16 20.78
CA GLN A 304 -1.96 4.54 20.24
C GLN A 304 -0.88 3.53 20.58
N ALA A 305 -0.91 2.92 21.77
CA ALA A 305 -0.04 1.79 22.09
C ALA A 305 -0.30 0.64 21.11
N SER A 306 -1.56 0.29 20.86
CA SER A 306 -1.90 -0.74 19.87
C SER A 306 -1.37 -0.41 18.46
N ASN A 307 -1.56 0.82 17.99
CA ASN A 307 -1.00 1.27 16.70
C ASN A 307 0.55 1.22 16.68
N ALA A 308 1.21 1.62 17.77
CA ALA A 308 2.66 1.59 17.91
C ALA A 308 3.22 0.16 17.85
N LEU A 309 2.56 -0.80 18.48
CA LEU A 309 2.94 -2.22 18.44
C LEU A 309 2.78 -2.81 17.03
N VAL A 310 1.71 -2.45 16.30
CA VAL A 310 1.55 -2.84 14.89
C VAL A 310 2.65 -2.22 14.02
N ALA A 311 2.98 -0.95 14.23
CA ALA A 311 4.06 -0.28 13.51
C ALA A 311 5.43 -0.93 13.79
N ALA A 312 5.76 -1.18 15.06
CA ALA A 312 6.97 -1.88 15.47
C ALA A 312 7.06 -3.27 14.83
N GLY A 313 5.97 -4.05 14.89
CA GLY A 313 5.88 -5.35 14.24
C GLY A 313 6.11 -5.27 12.72
N LEU A 314 5.57 -4.25 12.04
CA LEU A 314 5.80 -4.03 10.60
C LEU A 314 7.26 -3.69 10.30
N CYS A 315 7.92 -2.87 11.11
CA CYS A 315 9.35 -2.57 10.96
C CYS A 315 10.20 -3.84 11.14
N ILE A 316 9.91 -4.66 12.15
CA ILE A 316 10.61 -5.93 12.40
C ILE A 316 10.37 -6.92 11.25
N ALA A 317 9.10 -7.11 10.85
CA ALA A 317 8.73 -7.94 9.71
C ALA A 317 9.30 -7.43 8.37
N GLY A 318 9.58 -6.13 8.27
CA GLY A 318 10.26 -5.49 7.15
C GLY A 318 11.77 -5.81 7.08
N GLY A 319 12.33 -6.39 8.14
CA GLY A 319 13.71 -6.84 8.25
C GLY A 319 14.58 -6.08 9.25
N GLU A 320 14.00 -5.19 10.06
CA GLU A 320 14.74 -4.43 11.08
C GLU A 320 14.90 -5.21 12.40
N ASP A 321 15.95 -4.89 13.14
CA ASP A 321 16.27 -5.52 14.42
C ASP A 321 15.33 -5.03 15.54
N PRO A 322 14.61 -5.91 16.26
CA PRO A 322 13.76 -5.53 17.39
C PRO A 322 14.47 -4.67 18.44
N ASP A 323 15.74 -4.94 18.73
CA ASP A 323 16.52 -4.19 19.73
C ASP A 323 16.75 -2.72 19.31
N ARG A 324 16.59 -2.41 18.01
CA ARG A 324 16.63 -1.05 17.47
C ARG A 324 15.25 -0.45 17.26
N VAL A 325 14.26 -1.27 16.91
CA VAL A 325 12.88 -0.84 16.63
C VAL A 325 12.16 -0.40 17.90
N ILE A 326 12.25 -1.18 19.00
CA ILE A 326 11.47 -0.89 20.21
C ILE A 326 11.90 0.43 20.86
N PRO A 327 13.20 0.75 21.05
CA PRO A 327 13.61 2.05 21.57
C PRO A 327 13.21 3.24 20.68
N ALA A 328 13.07 3.03 19.36
CA ALA A 328 12.65 4.07 18.43
C ALA A 328 11.16 4.45 18.54
N LEU A 329 10.39 3.77 19.42
CA LEU A 329 9.03 4.17 19.79
C LEU A 329 8.99 5.41 20.70
N GLU A 330 10.11 5.80 21.30
CA GLU A 330 10.20 6.95 22.21
C GLU A 330 10.30 8.32 21.48
N LEU A 331 10.28 8.31 20.15
CA LEU A 331 10.50 9.47 19.28
C LEU A 331 9.21 10.23 18.91
#